data_AF-A0A098M551-F1
#
_entry.id   AF-A0A098M551-F1
#
_cell.length_a   1.000
_cell.length_b   1.000
_cell.length_c   1.000
_cell.angle_alpha   90.00
_cell.angle_beta   90.00
_cell.angle_gamma   90.00
#
_symmetry.space_group_name_H-M   'P 1'
#
loop_
_entity.id
_entity.type
_entity.pdbx_description
1 polymer ?
#
loop_
_entity_poly.entity_id
_entity_poly.type
_entity_poly.pdbx_seq_one_letter_code
_entity_poly.pdbx_strand_id
1 'polypeptide(L)'
;MSNEAKRFFNIFAKKVKESIGAGYYQAYGINVTCTHCHYDKFEHGYAQLNTALLSFLNLDFANRSANILTCHRCGYVLWFNKDIKRVYK
;
A
#
# COMPACT_ATOMS: atom_id res chain seq x y z
N MET A 1 -5.31 -26.73 -25.46
CA MET A 1 -4.74 -25.38 -25.20
C MET A 1 -3.32 -25.35 -25.71
N SER A 2 -2.92 -24.35 -26.50
CA SER A 2 -1.54 -24.22 -26.99
C SER A 2 -0.57 -23.84 -25.85
N ASN A 3 0.71 -24.19 -26.00
CA ASN A 3 1.75 -23.87 -25.01
C ASN A 3 2.01 -22.36 -24.89
N GLU A 4 1.77 -21.60 -25.96
CA GLU A 4 1.91 -20.14 -25.99
C GLU A 4 0.91 -19.47 -25.04
N ALA A 5 -0.37 -19.86 -25.08
CA ALA A 5 -1.39 -19.32 -24.19
C ALA A 5 -1.05 -19.53 -22.71
N LYS A 6 -0.50 -20.71 -22.34
CA LYS A 6 0.00 -20.98 -20.98
C LYS A 6 1.16 -20.06 -20.60
N ARG A 7 2.09 -19.80 -21.53
CA ARG A 7 3.25 -18.91 -21.30
C ARG A 7 2.80 -17.45 -21.09
N PHE A 8 1.86 -16.94 -21.88
CA PHE A 8 1.29 -15.60 -21.68
C PHE A 8 0.55 -15.47 -20.35
N PHE A 9 -0.28 -16.46 -19.99
CA PHE A 9 -1.00 -16.47 -18.71
C PHE A 9 -0.05 -16.43 -17.50
N ASN A 10 1.03 -17.22 -17.52
CA ASN A 10 2.03 -17.22 -16.45
C ASN A 10 2.80 -15.90 -16.32
N ILE A 11 3.13 -15.24 -17.44
CA ILE A 11 3.77 -13.92 -17.42
C ILE A 11 2.82 -12.86 -16.84
N PHE A 12 1.55 -12.90 -17.23
CA PHE A 12 0.52 -12.00 -16.70
C PHE A 12 0.33 -12.20 -15.19
N ALA A 13 0.13 -13.45 -14.75
CA ALA A 13 -0.03 -13.80 -13.33
C ALA A 13 1.18 -13.39 -12.48
N LYS A 14 2.40 -13.53 -13.01
CA LYS A 14 3.63 -13.08 -12.32
C LYS A 14 3.65 -11.56 -12.15
N LYS A 15 3.41 -10.78 -13.22
CA LYS A 15 3.35 -9.32 -13.15
C LYS A 15 2.26 -8.82 -12.19
N VAL A 16 1.09 -9.46 -12.22
CA VAL A 16 0.00 -9.17 -11.28
C VAL A 16 0.45 -9.40 -9.83
N LYS A 17 1.08 -10.54 -9.53
CA LYS A 17 1.60 -10.83 -8.18
C LYS A 17 2.66 -9.82 -7.70
N GLU A 18 3.55 -9.37 -8.60
CA GLU A 18 4.56 -8.33 -8.33
C GLU A 18 3.95 -6.91 -8.11
N SER A 19 2.78 -6.64 -8.72
CA SER A 19 2.04 -5.40 -8.48
C SER A 19 1.23 -5.36 -7.18
N ILE A 20 0.87 -6.51 -6.60
CA ILE A 20 -0.01 -6.59 -5.41
C ILE A 20 0.77 -6.71 -4.10
N GLY A 21 1.98 -7.30 -4.09
CA GLY A 21 2.77 -7.50 -2.85
C GLY A 21 3.57 -6.26 -2.39
N ALA A 22 4.21 -6.39 -1.21
CA ALA A 22 5.01 -5.32 -0.62
C ALA A 22 5.99 -4.63 -1.58
N GLY A 23 5.88 -3.30 -1.64
CA GLY A 23 6.67 -2.43 -2.53
C GLY A 23 7.53 -1.41 -1.79
N TYR A 24 8.34 -0.69 -2.56
CA TYR A 24 9.02 0.53 -2.08
C TYR A 24 8.08 1.72 -2.23
N TYR A 25 8.19 2.71 -1.34
CA TYR A 25 7.34 3.91 -1.37
C TYR A 25 8.15 5.17 -1.13
N GLN A 26 7.64 6.29 -1.66
CA GLN A 26 8.10 7.64 -1.34
C GLN A 26 6.98 8.48 -0.73
N ALA A 27 7.32 9.24 0.31
CA ALA A 27 6.50 10.31 0.85
C ALA A 27 7.24 11.63 0.59
N TYR A 28 6.58 12.60 -0.06
CA TYR A 28 7.20 13.89 -0.42
C TYR A 28 8.54 13.77 -1.20
N GLY A 29 8.68 12.73 -2.02
CA GLY A 29 9.91 12.43 -2.79
C GLY A 29 11.03 11.74 -1.99
N ILE A 30 10.85 11.52 -0.69
CA ILE A 30 11.80 10.83 0.18
C ILE A 30 11.42 9.35 0.27
N ASN A 31 12.38 8.45 0.05
CA ASN A 31 12.18 7.00 0.20
C ASN A 31 11.79 6.66 1.64
N VAL A 32 10.69 5.93 1.83
CA VAL A 32 10.25 5.48 3.14
C VAL A 32 11.09 4.29 3.60
N THR A 33 11.60 4.36 4.82
CA THR A 33 12.33 3.30 5.50
C THR A 33 11.73 3.10 6.88
N CYS A 34 11.63 1.85 7.35
CA CYS A 34 11.01 1.53 8.62
C CYS A 34 11.87 2.06 9.77
N THR A 35 11.32 2.95 10.59
CA THR A 35 12.01 3.55 11.74
C THR A 35 12.39 2.53 12.82
N HIS A 36 11.72 1.37 12.86
CA HIS A 36 11.98 0.31 13.83
C HIS A 36 13.04 -0.71 13.38
N CYS A 37 13.01 -1.16 12.12
CA CYS A 37 13.90 -2.25 11.65
C CYS A 37 14.72 -1.93 10.39
N HIS A 38 14.68 -0.67 9.92
CA HIS A 38 15.38 -0.18 8.73
C HIS A 38 15.12 -0.93 7.41
N TYR A 39 13.99 -1.66 7.30
CA TYR A 39 13.55 -2.25 6.04
C TYR A 39 12.79 -1.25 5.16
N ASP A 40 12.83 -1.46 3.84
CA ASP A 40 12.34 -0.52 2.82
C ASP A 40 11.12 -1.04 2.02
N LYS A 41 10.58 -2.23 2.37
CA LYS A 41 9.36 -2.78 1.75
C LYS A 41 8.15 -2.78 2.69
N PHE A 42 7.01 -2.37 2.14
CA PHE A 42 5.77 -2.14 2.88
C PHE A 42 4.56 -2.67 2.11
N GLU A 43 3.56 -3.16 2.84
CA GLU A 43 2.20 -3.26 2.34
C GLU A 43 1.51 -1.89 2.49
N HIS A 44 0.73 -1.49 1.49
CA HIS A 44 -0.03 -0.23 1.51
C HIS A 44 -1.51 -0.49 1.76
N GLY A 45 -2.10 0.31 2.63
CA GLY A 45 -3.54 0.33 2.88
C GLY A 45 -4.04 1.73 3.24
N TYR A 46 -5.29 1.79 3.68
CA TYR A 46 -5.96 3.02 4.11
C TYR A 46 -6.58 2.84 5.49
N ALA A 47 -6.47 3.86 6.34
CA ALA A 47 -7.12 3.90 7.66
C ALA A 47 -8.08 5.11 7.71
N GLN A 48 -9.28 4.92 8.27
CA GLN A 48 -10.25 6.01 8.46
C GLN A 48 -9.85 6.88 9.66
N LEU A 49 -9.89 8.21 9.50
CA LEU A 49 -9.53 9.19 10.56
C LEU A 49 -10.76 9.64 11.40
N ASN A 50 -11.78 8.80 11.50
CA ASN A 50 -13.10 9.23 11.95
C ASN A 50 -13.14 9.51 13.45
N THR A 51 -13.72 10.66 13.82
CA THR A 51 -14.31 10.84 15.17
C THR A 51 -15.63 10.05 15.23
N ALA A 52 -15.89 9.35 16.33
CA ALA A 52 -17.03 8.43 16.47
C ALA A 52 -18.41 9.05 16.15
N LEU A 53 -18.55 10.38 16.29
CA LEU A 53 -19.77 11.11 15.98
C LEU A 53 -20.10 11.19 14.48
N LEU A 54 -19.10 11.16 13.59
CA LEU A 54 -19.32 11.27 12.14
C LEU A 54 -19.94 9.99 11.55
N SER A 55 -19.54 8.82 12.05
CA SER A 55 -20.14 7.54 11.67
C SER A 55 -21.61 7.42 12.08
N PHE A 56 -22.10 8.24 13.02
CA PHE A 56 -23.49 8.27 13.44
C PHE A 56 -24.39 9.12 12.52
N LEU A 57 -23.81 9.92 11.63
CA LEU A 57 -24.53 10.89 10.80
C LEU A 57 -24.57 10.54 9.29
N ASN A 58 -24.12 9.34 8.89
CA ASN A 58 -24.10 8.86 7.49
C ASN A 58 -23.39 9.79 6.49
N LEU A 59 -22.43 10.60 6.95
CA LEU A 59 -21.64 11.51 6.11
C LEU A 59 -20.33 10.85 5.64
N ASP A 60 -20.42 9.68 5.01
CA ASP A 60 -19.24 8.93 4.54
C ASP A 60 -18.37 9.69 3.53
N PHE A 61 -18.95 10.69 2.85
CA PHE A 61 -18.22 11.62 1.97
C PHE A 61 -17.16 12.46 2.72
N ALA A 62 -17.29 12.65 4.04
CA ALA A 62 -16.34 13.41 4.86
C ALA A 62 -15.17 12.56 5.41
N ASN A 63 -15.16 11.24 5.18
CA ASN A 63 -14.15 10.32 5.69
C ASN A 63 -12.79 10.54 5.02
N ARG A 64 -11.96 11.42 5.59
CA ARG A 64 -10.54 11.51 5.24
C ARG A 64 -9.86 10.19 5.62
N SER A 65 -9.35 9.46 4.63
CA SER A 65 -8.50 8.31 4.84
C SER A 65 -7.03 8.73 4.91
N ALA A 66 -6.29 8.19 5.88
CA ALA A 66 -4.83 8.24 5.88
C ALA A 66 -4.27 7.06 5.07
N ASN A 67 -3.22 7.31 4.31
CA ASN A 67 -2.40 6.25 3.74
C ASN A 67 -1.62 5.57 4.89
N ILE A 68 -1.63 4.25 4.95
CA ILE A 68 -0.81 3.48 5.90
C ILE A 68 0.20 2.60 5.16
N LEU A 69 1.42 2.54 5.68
CA LEU A 69 2.48 1.65 5.22
C LEU A 69 2.89 0.71 6.34
N THR A 70 2.52 -0.56 6.21
CA THR A 70 2.85 -1.61 7.17
C THR A 70 4.15 -2.29 6.74
N CYS A 71 5.18 -2.24 7.57
CA CYS A 71 6.48 -2.84 7.25
C CYS A 71 6.37 -4.36 7.08
N HIS A 72 6.72 -4.88 5.90
CA HIS A 72 6.58 -6.30 5.57
C HIS A 72 7.54 -7.22 6.36
N ARG A 73 8.56 -6.66 7.06
CA ARG A 73 9.48 -7.43 7.93
C ARG A 73 9.03 -7.49 9.40
N CYS A 74 8.47 -6.41 9.95
CA CYS A 74 8.23 -6.32 11.40
C CYS A 74 6.85 -5.76 11.80
N GLY A 75 5.94 -5.54 10.85
CA GLY A 75 4.57 -5.07 11.12
C GLY A 75 4.44 -3.61 11.57
N TYR A 76 5.53 -2.86 11.74
CA TYR A 76 5.46 -1.45 12.16
C TYR A 76 4.73 -0.61 11.11
N VAL A 77 3.72 0.15 11.54
CA VAL A 77 2.82 0.92 10.66
C VAL A 77 3.19 2.40 10.68
N LEU A 78 3.51 2.96 9.51
CA LEU A 78 3.65 4.40 9.31
C LEU A 78 2.34 4.99 8.75
N TRP A 79 1.93 6.14 9.27
CA TRP A 79 0.68 6.83 8.90
C TRP A 79 0.98 8.13 8.16
N PHE A 80 0.32 8.36 7.03
CA PHE A 80 0.49 9.53 6.18
C PHE A 80 -0.87 10.16 5.85
N ASN A 81 -1.13 11.37 6.38
CA ASN A 81 -2.30 12.19 6.04
C ASN A 81 -2.11 13.00 4.73
N LYS A 82 -1.32 12.44 3.81
CA LYS A 82 -0.92 12.97 2.50
C LYS A 82 -0.63 11.79 1.57
N ASP A 83 -0.56 12.06 0.28
CA ASP A 83 -0.27 11.04 -0.73
C ASP A 83 1.14 10.48 -0.59
N ILE A 84 1.24 9.18 -0.87
CA ILE A 84 2.48 8.43 -1.00
C ILE A 84 2.52 7.78 -2.37
N LYS A 85 3.71 7.57 -2.93
CA LYS A 85 3.90 7.01 -4.27
C LYS A 85 4.62 5.66 -4.17
N ARG A 86 4.05 4.60 -4.74
CA ARG A 86 4.76 3.32 -4.91
C ARG A 86 5.86 3.51 -5.96
N VAL A 87 7.06 3.05 -5.66
CA VAL A 87 8.22 3.09 -6.56
C VAL A 87 8.51 1.69 -7.07
N TYR A 88 8.54 1.55 -8.39
CA TYR A 88 8.96 0.35 -9.08
C TYR A 88 10.46 0.52 -9.40
N LYS A 89 11.30 -0.32 -8.77
CA LYS A 89 12.73 -0.45 -9.09
C LYS A 89 12.90 -1.54 -10.16
#